data_AF-A0AAP1F0D7-F1
#
_entry.id   AF-A0AAP1F0D7-F1
#
_cell.length_a   1.000
_cell.length_b   1.000
_cell.length_c   1.000
_cell.angle_alpha   90.00
_cell.angle_beta   90.00
_cell.angle_gamma   90.00
#
_symmetry.space_group_name_H-M   'P 1'
#
loop_
_entity.id
_entity.type
_entity.pdbx_description
1 polymer ?
#
loop_
_entity_poly.entity_id
_entity_poly.type
_entity_poly.pdbx_seq_one_letter_code
_entity_poly.pdbx_strand_id
1 'polypeptide(L)'
;DQVEACVRERISVWLERVQRLLTQRPKDKQKLYALHAPEVECMSKGKARTQYEFGVKVGIAVSARKGLIVGARSFPGNPYDGDTLAEQLEQTRGLLQDVNVITQVAIVDLGYRGREVDGVQILHRGKAKTLTRRQWGWIKRRQAVEPVIGHLKQDCRLNRCYLTGAQGDALHVLGCAAGYNLRWLLRWIAFLRAWLQAMRVQSSTSSSAVWPRTMAFRA
;
A
#
# COMPACT_ATOMS: atom_id res chain seq x y z
N ASP A 1 36.97 -0.37 35.36
CA ASP A 1 36.50 -1.76 35.20
C ASP A 1 35.04 -1.88 34.74
N GLN A 2 34.04 -1.35 35.45
CA GLN A 2 32.63 -1.44 35.00
C GLN A 2 32.31 -0.72 33.67
N VAL A 3 32.98 0.40 33.40
CA VAL A 3 32.83 1.16 32.14
C VAL A 3 33.32 0.34 30.94
N GLU A 4 34.42 -0.42 31.09
CA GLU A 4 34.92 -1.30 30.04
C GLU A 4 33.99 -2.48 29.77
N ALA A 5 33.39 -3.05 30.83
CA ALA A 5 32.41 -4.12 30.68
C ALA A 5 31.17 -3.67 29.90
N CYS A 6 30.61 -2.49 30.22
CA CYS A 6 29.47 -1.90 29.51
C CYS A 6 29.81 -1.59 28.04
N VAL A 7 31.00 -1.07 27.76
CA VAL A 7 31.45 -0.82 26.37
C VAL A 7 31.62 -2.12 25.60
N ARG A 8 32.20 -3.16 26.22
CA ARG A 8 32.34 -4.48 25.60
C ARG A 8 30.98 -5.11 25.30
N GLU A 9 30.00 -5.04 26.20
CA GLU A 9 28.63 -5.52 25.95
C GLU A 9 27.99 -4.79 24.77
N ARG A 10 28.08 -3.45 24.72
CA ARG A 10 27.51 -2.67 23.61
C ARG A 10 28.14 -2.98 22.25
N ILE A 11 29.44 -3.25 22.22
CA ILE A 11 30.18 -3.55 20.99
C ILE A 11 30.04 -5.04 20.61
N SER A 12 29.79 -5.93 21.58
CA SER A 12 29.69 -7.37 21.35
C SER A 12 28.70 -7.74 20.24
N VAL A 13 27.52 -7.12 20.24
CA VAL A 13 26.48 -7.33 19.22
C VAL A 13 26.98 -6.95 17.82
N TRP A 14 27.76 -5.87 17.71
CA TRP A 14 28.33 -5.45 16.43
C TRP A 14 29.45 -6.36 15.98
N LEU A 15 30.31 -6.80 16.90
CA LEU A 15 31.37 -7.77 16.60
C LEU A 15 30.80 -9.10 16.12
N GLU A 16 29.76 -9.61 16.77
CA GLU A 16 29.06 -10.84 16.35
C GLU A 16 28.49 -10.70 14.93
N ARG A 17 27.82 -9.57 14.65
CA ARG A 17 27.29 -9.28 13.31
C ARG A 17 28.38 -9.16 12.25
N VAL A 18 29.49 -8.49 12.56
CA VAL A 18 30.65 -8.39 11.65
C VAL A 18 31.27 -9.76 11.40
N GLN A 19 31.45 -10.58 12.44
CA GLN A 19 31.96 -11.93 12.31
C GLN A 19 31.03 -12.81 11.44
N ARG A 20 29.72 -12.68 11.60
CA ARG A 20 28.74 -13.34 10.73
C ARG A 20 28.85 -12.87 9.27
N LEU A 21 29.03 -11.57 9.03
CA LEU A 21 29.23 -11.04 7.67
C LEU A 21 30.52 -11.57 7.01
N LEU A 22 31.58 -11.77 7.78
CA LEU A 22 32.85 -12.30 7.28
C LEU A 22 32.82 -13.80 7.01
N THR A 23 32.07 -14.56 7.81
CA THR A 23 31.99 -16.02 7.70
C THR A 23 30.92 -16.53 6.73
N GLN A 24 29.85 -15.74 6.50
CA GLN A 24 28.77 -16.12 5.60
C GLN A 24 29.23 -16.29 4.14
N ARG A 25 28.71 -17.30 3.47
CA ARG A 25 29.00 -17.66 2.08
C ARG A 25 27.84 -17.28 1.14
N PRO A 26 28.06 -17.28 -0.19
CA PRO A 26 27.01 -16.94 -1.15
C PRO A 26 25.72 -17.76 -1.03
N LYS A 27 25.83 -19.06 -0.74
CA LYS A 27 24.70 -20.02 -0.70
C LYS A 27 24.10 -20.24 0.68
N ASP A 28 24.57 -19.53 1.70
CA ASP A 28 24.08 -19.70 3.06
C ASP A 28 22.64 -19.21 3.17
N LYS A 29 21.87 -19.85 4.04
CA LYS A 29 20.50 -19.45 4.37
C LYS A 29 20.55 -18.36 5.45
N GLN A 30 19.49 -17.52 5.49
CA GLN A 30 19.34 -16.46 6.51
C GLN A 30 20.59 -15.58 6.60
N LYS A 31 20.99 -14.95 5.49
CA LYS A 31 22.16 -14.10 5.45
C LYS A 31 21.90 -12.75 6.12
N LEU A 32 22.95 -12.17 6.67
CA LEU A 32 22.89 -10.81 7.20
C LEU A 32 23.13 -9.83 6.05
N TYR A 33 22.12 -9.00 5.74
CA TYR A 33 22.17 -8.02 4.64
C TYR A 33 22.46 -6.59 5.11
N ALA A 34 22.05 -6.24 6.34
CA ALA A 34 22.30 -4.92 6.91
C ALA A 34 22.81 -5.05 8.35
N LEU A 35 23.94 -4.41 8.65
CA LEU A 35 24.55 -4.48 9.98
C LEU A 35 23.64 -3.88 11.07
N HIS A 36 22.93 -2.80 10.74
CA HIS A 36 22.06 -2.07 11.66
C HIS A 36 20.65 -2.68 11.80
N ALA A 37 20.24 -3.52 10.84
CA ALA A 37 18.89 -4.11 10.78
C ALA A 37 19.00 -5.58 10.32
N PRO A 38 19.31 -6.51 11.25
CA PRO A 38 19.52 -7.93 10.92
C PRO A 38 18.26 -8.65 10.40
N GLU A 39 17.08 -8.07 10.63
CA GLU A 39 15.78 -8.53 10.16
C GLU A 39 15.52 -8.27 8.67
N VAL A 40 16.32 -7.43 8.01
CA VAL A 40 16.15 -7.09 6.59
C VAL A 40 16.34 -8.33 5.72
N GLU A 41 15.36 -8.60 4.86
CA GLU A 41 15.41 -9.72 3.93
C GLU A 41 15.81 -9.27 2.53
N CYS A 42 16.26 -10.23 1.72
CA CYS A 42 16.50 -10.04 0.31
C CYS A 42 15.43 -10.76 -0.52
N MET A 43 14.77 -10.03 -1.40
CA MET A 43 13.73 -10.52 -2.29
C MET A 43 14.18 -10.36 -3.74
N SER A 44 14.22 -11.47 -4.49
CA SER A 44 14.48 -11.45 -5.92
C SER A 44 13.28 -10.89 -6.69
N LYS A 45 13.52 -9.92 -7.56
CA LYS A 45 12.45 -9.27 -8.35
C LYS A 45 12.25 -9.84 -9.75
N GLY A 46 13.19 -10.64 -10.25
CA GLY A 46 13.15 -11.14 -11.63
C GLY A 46 13.20 -10.03 -12.69
N LYS A 47 13.64 -8.80 -12.33
CA LYS A 47 13.76 -7.66 -13.23
C LYS A 47 15.23 -7.40 -13.55
N ALA A 48 15.55 -7.17 -14.82
CA ALA A 48 16.94 -6.98 -15.28
C ALA A 48 17.64 -5.79 -14.60
N ARG A 49 16.96 -4.64 -14.46
CA ARG A 49 17.54 -3.42 -13.88
C ARG A 49 17.70 -3.48 -12.36
N THR A 50 16.83 -4.19 -11.66
CA THR A 50 16.85 -4.30 -10.19
C THR A 50 16.53 -5.74 -9.84
N GLN A 51 17.60 -6.53 -9.71
CA GLN A 51 17.49 -7.97 -9.51
C GLN A 51 17.00 -8.33 -8.10
N TYR A 52 17.37 -7.51 -7.11
CA TYR A 52 17.06 -7.73 -5.70
C TYR A 52 16.51 -6.45 -5.06
N GLU A 53 15.56 -6.61 -4.16
CA GLU A 53 15.15 -5.60 -3.20
C GLU A 53 15.43 -6.08 -1.78
N PHE A 54 15.80 -5.13 -0.92
CA PHE A 54 16.07 -5.39 0.48
C PHE A 54 14.99 -4.73 1.35
N GLY A 55 14.42 -5.48 2.28
CA GLY A 55 13.39 -5.00 3.19
C GLY A 55 12.45 -6.12 3.60
N VAL A 56 11.29 -5.74 4.13
CA VAL A 56 10.23 -6.68 4.54
C VAL A 56 9.14 -6.70 3.48
N LYS A 57 8.54 -7.88 3.27
CA LYS A 57 7.42 -8.03 2.34
C LYS A 57 6.19 -7.30 2.87
N VAL A 58 5.40 -6.72 1.96
CA VAL A 58 4.23 -5.93 2.32
C VAL A 58 3.03 -6.34 1.47
N GLY A 59 1.90 -6.62 2.12
CA GLY A 59 0.60 -6.81 1.47
C GLY A 59 -0.24 -5.54 1.55
N ILE A 60 -0.86 -5.16 0.43
CA ILE A 60 -1.75 -4.01 0.33
C ILE A 60 -3.12 -4.49 -0.16
N ALA A 61 -4.16 -4.24 0.62
CA ALA A 61 -5.55 -4.50 0.27
C ALA A 61 -6.23 -3.20 -0.17
N VAL A 62 -6.78 -3.22 -1.38
CA VAL A 62 -7.42 -2.04 -2.00
C VAL A 62 -8.87 -2.35 -2.33
N SER A 63 -9.77 -1.42 -2.01
CA SER A 63 -11.18 -1.50 -2.40
C SER A 63 -11.35 -1.55 -3.93
N ALA A 64 -12.13 -2.52 -4.40
CA ALA A 64 -12.26 -2.81 -5.84
C ALA A 64 -12.89 -1.67 -6.69
N ARG A 65 -13.63 -0.74 -6.06
CA ARG A 65 -14.35 0.32 -6.78
C ARG A 65 -13.66 1.68 -6.78
N LYS A 66 -13.12 2.09 -5.65
CA LYS A 66 -12.67 3.47 -5.42
C LYS A 66 -11.16 3.60 -5.25
N GLY A 67 -10.43 2.50 -5.13
CA GLY A 67 -8.98 2.55 -4.97
C GLY A 67 -8.52 2.94 -3.56
N LEU A 68 -9.43 3.00 -2.58
CA LEU A 68 -9.08 3.22 -1.18
C LEU A 68 -8.34 2.01 -0.62
N ILE A 69 -7.26 2.25 0.11
CA ILE A 69 -6.54 1.20 0.82
C ILE A 69 -7.31 0.89 2.10
N VAL A 70 -7.61 -0.39 2.31
CA VAL A 70 -8.39 -0.89 3.46
C VAL A 70 -7.58 -1.83 4.34
N GLY A 71 -6.40 -2.23 3.90
CA GLY A 71 -5.46 -3.02 4.69
C GLY A 71 -4.04 -2.85 4.16
N ALA A 72 -3.06 -2.89 5.05
CA ALA A 72 -1.65 -2.71 4.74
C ALA A 72 -0.81 -3.40 5.83
N ARG A 73 -0.22 -4.56 5.52
CA ARG A 73 0.45 -5.43 6.49
C ARG A 73 1.88 -5.72 6.04
N SER A 74 2.83 -5.70 6.97
CA SER A 74 4.17 -6.22 6.76
C SER A 74 4.25 -7.71 7.11
N PHE A 75 5.11 -8.43 6.41
CA PHE A 75 5.29 -9.88 6.51
C PHE A 75 6.77 -10.21 6.66
N PRO A 76 7.30 -10.19 7.89
CA PRO A 76 8.66 -10.63 8.17
C PRO A 76 8.79 -12.15 7.99
N GLY A 77 10.02 -12.64 7.80
CA GLY A 77 10.38 -14.01 7.47
C GLY A 77 10.41 -14.36 5.96
N ASN A 78 10.26 -13.38 5.06
CA ASN A 78 10.11 -13.55 3.61
C ASN A 78 9.16 -14.71 3.22
N PRO A 79 7.91 -14.72 3.73
CA PRO A 79 6.97 -15.80 3.44
C PRO A 79 6.61 -15.82 1.95
N TYR A 80 6.19 -16.97 1.45
CA TYR A 80 5.67 -17.05 0.08
C TYR A 80 4.38 -16.23 -0.05
N ASP A 81 4.23 -15.47 -1.14
CA ASP A 81 3.12 -14.52 -1.31
C ASP A 81 1.76 -15.17 -1.09
N GLY A 82 1.56 -16.40 -1.60
CA GLY A 82 0.30 -17.13 -1.45
C GLY A 82 -0.11 -17.41 0.00
N ASP A 83 0.86 -17.55 0.91
CA ASP A 83 0.60 -17.82 2.33
C ASP A 83 0.19 -16.56 3.10
N THR A 84 0.41 -15.37 2.55
CA THR A 84 0.11 -14.09 3.23
C THR A 84 -1.37 -13.70 3.22
N LEU A 85 -2.21 -14.38 2.43
CA LEU A 85 -3.58 -13.93 2.15
C LEU A 85 -4.49 -13.94 3.38
N ALA A 86 -4.42 -15.00 4.20
CA ALA A 86 -5.28 -15.14 5.37
C ALA A 86 -5.00 -14.04 6.38
N GLU A 87 -3.73 -13.83 6.72
CA GLU A 87 -3.28 -12.76 7.62
C GLU A 87 -3.59 -11.35 7.08
N GLN A 88 -3.46 -11.13 5.77
CA GLN A 88 -3.82 -9.84 5.15
C GLN A 88 -5.32 -9.55 5.32
N LEU A 89 -6.16 -10.57 5.10
CA LEU A 89 -7.61 -10.45 5.24
C LEU A 89 -8.02 -10.31 6.70
N GLU A 90 -7.36 -11.00 7.62
CA GLU A 90 -7.55 -10.84 9.07
C GLU A 90 -7.29 -9.39 9.50
N GLN A 91 -6.14 -8.82 9.10
CA GLN A 91 -5.83 -7.42 9.40
C GLN A 91 -6.88 -6.48 8.79
N THR A 92 -7.27 -6.73 7.55
CA THR A 92 -8.29 -5.90 6.86
C THR A 92 -9.63 -5.97 7.58
N ARG A 93 -10.04 -7.14 8.10
CA ARG A 93 -11.25 -7.29 8.92
C ARG A 93 -11.15 -6.49 10.21
N GLY A 94 -10.01 -6.56 10.90
CA GLY A 94 -9.77 -5.78 12.13
C GLY A 94 -9.85 -4.27 11.89
N LEU A 95 -9.23 -3.77 10.82
CA LEU A 95 -9.26 -2.33 10.47
C LEU A 95 -10.66 -1.83 10.04
N LEU A 96 -11.54 -2.72 9.60
CA LEU A 96 -12.90 -2.39 9.14
C LEU A 96 -13.98 -2.70 10.19
N GLN A 97 -13.60 -3.20 11.37
CA GLN A 97 -14.53 -3.66 12.40
C GLN A 97 -15.52 -2.56 12.82
N ASP A 98 -15.04 -1.34 13.02
CA ASP A 98 -15.87 -0.21 13.48
C ASP A 98 -16.86 0.30 12.42
N VAL A 99 -16.63 -0.02 11.14
CA VAL A 99 -17.48 0.39 10.01
C VAL A 99 -18.44 -0.72 9.59
N ASN A 100 -18.39 -1.88 10.28
CA ASN A 100 -19.22 -3.06 10.01
C ASN A 100 -19.18 -3.54 8.55
N VAL A 101 -17.99 -3.47 7.92
CA VAL A 101 -17.78 -3.92 6.54
C VAL A 101 -17.08 -5.28 6.52
N ILE A 102 -17.78 -6.30 6.02
CA ILE A 102 -17.23 -7.66 5.86
C ILE A 102 -16.73 -7.86 4.43
N THR A 103 -15.48 -8.30 4.29
CA THR A 103 -14.90 -8.65 2.98
C THR A 103 -15.49 -9.97 2.49
N GLN A 104 -16.41 -9.90 1.52
CA GLN A 104 -17.03 -11.09 0.91
C GLN A 104 -16.23 -11.65 -0.27
N VAL A 105 -15.52 -10.78 -1.00
CA VAL A 105 -14.82 -11.14 -2.24
C VAL A 105 -13.42 -10.53 -2.22
N ALA A 106 -12.40 -11.36 -2.44
CA ALA A 106 -11.02 -10.95 -2.60
C ALA A 106 -10.55 -11.19 -4.04
N ILE A 107 -10.04 -10.15 -4.71
CA ILE A 107 -9.51 -10.25 -6.08
C ILE A 107 -7.98 -10.23 -5.98
N VAL A 108 -7.35 -11.35 -6.33
CA VAL A 108 -5.93 -11.59 -6.04
C VAL A 108 -5.14 -11.95 -7.30
N ASP A 109 -3.81 -11.86 -7.20
CA ASP A 109 -2.91 -12.33 -8.24
C ASP A 109 -2.92 -13.85 -8.40
N LEU A 110 -2.36 -14.33 -9.51
CA LEU A 110 -2.26 -15.76 -9.78
C LEU A 110 -1.42 -16.53 -8.74
N GLY A 111 -0.49 -15.87 -8.07
CA GLY A 111 0.35 -16.47 -7.01
C GLY A 111 -0.43 -16.99 -5.80
N TYR A 112 -1.67 -16.55 -5.62
CA TYR A 112 -2.57 -17.01 -4.55
C TYR A 112 -3.41 -18.23 -4.96
N ARG A 113 -3.09 -18.87 -6.09
CA ARG A 113 -3.81 -20.05 -6.56
C ARG A 113 -3.76 -21.18 -5.53
N GLY A 114 -4.91 -21.83 -5.31
CA GLY A 114 -5.05 -22.96 -4.39
C GLY A 114 -5.19 -22.57 -2.92
N ARG A 115 -5.31 -21.27 -2.63
CA ARG A 115 -5.54 -20.77 -1.27
C ARG A 115 -7.02 -20.48 -1.08
N GLU A 116 -7.52 -20.85 0.07
CA GLU A 116 -8.90 -20.66 0.50
C GLU A 116 -8.90 -19.98 1.87
N VAL A 117 -9.89 -19.11 2.10
CA VAL A 117 -10.06 -18.39 3.35
C VAL A 117 -11.55 -18.39 3.68
N ASP A 118 -11.88 -18.82 4.89
CA ASP A 118 -13.28 -19.00 5.30
C ASP A 118 -14.08 -17.71 5.18
N GLY A 119 -15.25 -17.84 4.57
CA GLY A 119 -16.20 -16.74 4.35
C GLY A 119 -15.79 -15.74 3.25
N VAL A 120 -14.72 -15.99 2.48
CA VAL A 120 -14.27 -15.09 1.41
C VAL A 120 -14.17 -15.80 0.07
N GLN A 121 -14.89 -15.29 -0.93
CA GLN A 121 -14.75 -15.77 -2.30
C GLN A 121 -13.47 -15.19 -2.94
N ILE A 122 -12.52 -16.07 -3.27
CA ILE A 122 -11.26 -15.68 -3.91
C ILE A 122 -11.38 -15.76 -5.44
N LEU A 123 -11.16 -14.63 -6.11
CA LEU A 123 -11.18 -14.47 -7.55
C LEU A 123 -9.76 -14.21 -8.08
N HIS A 124 -9.33 -14.99 -9.06
CA HIS A 124 -8.05 -14.81 -9.75
C HIS A 124 -8.15 -15.29 -11.21
N ARG A 125 -7.18 -14.90 -12.05
CA ARG A 125 -7.19 -15.22 -13.49
C ARG A 125 -7.24 -16.72 -13.81
N GLY A 126 -6.77 -17.57 -12.90
CA GLY A 126 -6.77 -19.03 -13.07
C GLY A 126 -8.16 -19.67 -13.07
N LYS A 127 -9.20 -18.97 -12.59
CA LYS A 127 -10.60 -19.44 -12.62
C LYS A 127 -11.38 -18.96 -13.85
N ALA A 128 -10.71 -18.48 -14.90
CA ALA A 128 -11.34 -17.84 -16.08
C ALA A 128 -12.58 -18.59 -16.63
N LYS A 129 -12.54 -19.92 -16.69
CA LYS A 129 -13.63 -20.75 -17.23
C LYS A 129 -14.90 -20.78 -16.37
N THR A 130 -14.80 -20.53 -15.06
CA THR A 130 -15.93 -20.61 -14.11
C THR A 130 -16.47 -19.23 -13.73
N LEU A 131 -15.91 -18.15 -14.29
CA LEU A 131 -16.23 -16.78 -13.88
C LEU A 131 -17.30 -16.15 -14.76
N THR A 132 -18.20 -15.41 -14.13
CA THR A 132 -19.17 -14.58 -14.83
C THR A 132 -18.49 -13.40 -15.53
N ARG A 133 -19.13 -12.83 -16.56
CA ARG A 133 -18.64 -11.63 -17.26
C ARG A 133 -18.34 -10.47 -16.31
N ARG A 134 -19.14 -10.30 -15.24
CA ARG A 134 -18.94 -9.28 -14.20
C ARG A 134 -17.69 -9.53 -13.37
N GLN A 135 -17.50 -10.76 -12.88
CA GLN A 135 -16.30 -11.13 -12.11
C GLN A 135 -15.02 -11.01 -12.96
N TRP A 136 -15.10 -11.34 -14.26
CA TRP A 136 -14.00 -11.13 -15.18
C TRP A 136 -13.63 -9.64 -15.34
N GLY A 137 -14.64 -8.75 -15.39
CA GLY A 137 -14.42 -7.31 -15.36
C GLY A 137 -13.70 -6.84 -14.09
N TRP A 138 -14.00 -7.44 -12.94
CA TRP A 138 -13.30 -7.15 -11.68
C TRP A 138 -11.83 -7.60 -11.70
N ILE A 139 -11.55 -8.79 -12.21
CA ILE A 139 -10.17 -9.28 -12.37
C ILE A 139 -9.37 -8.36 -13.30
N LYS A 140 -9.97 -7.89 -14.40
CA LYS A 140 -9.31 -6.91 -15.28
C LYS A 140 -9.00 -5.61 -14.55
N ARG A 141 -9.91 -5.11 -13.72
CA ARG A 141 -9.71 -3.88 -12.93
C ARG A 141 -8.68 -4.03 -11.82
N ARG A 142 -8.35 -5.25 -11.37
CA ARG A 142 -7.30 -5.49 -10.35
C ARG A 142 -5.96 -4.86 -10.73
N GLN A 143 -5.65 -4.72 -12.02
CA GLN A 143 -4.45 -4.04 -12.50
C GLN A 143 -4.33 -2.60 -11.98
N ALA A 144 -5.43 -1.97 -11.55
CA ALA A 144 -5.41 -0.66 -10.89
C ALA A 144 -4.67 -0.66 -9.54
N VAL A 145 -4.41 -1.82 -8.94
CA VAL A 145 -3.58 -1.94 -7.74
C VAL A 145 -2.12 -1.58 -8.02
N GLU A 146 -1.61 -1.84 -9.23
CA GLU A 146 -0.22 -1.53 -9.59
C GLU A 146 0.07 -0.02 -9.53
N PRO A 147 -0.76 0.88 -10.11
CA PRO A 147 -0.67 2.32 -9.87
C PRO A 147 -0.72 2.72 -8.40
N VAL A 148 -1.59 2.09 -7.59
CA VAL A 148 -1.70 2.38 -6.15
C VAL A 148 -0.38 2.06 -5.44
N ILE A 149 0.20 0.89 -5.71
CA ILE A 149 1.52 0.51 -5.18
C ILE A 149 2.61 1.47 -5.68
N GLY A 150 2.55 1.88 -6.95
CA GLY A 150 3.45 2.90 -7.51
C GLY A 150 3.39 4.22 -6.73
N HIS A 151 2.19 4.74 -6.48
CA HIS A 151 1.98 5.95 -5.67
C HIS A 151 2.41 5.76 -4.21
N LEU A 152 2.19 4.60 -3.60
CA LEU A 152 2.69 4.33 -2.25
C LEU A 152 4.21 4.44 -2.20
N LYS A 153 4.90 3.88 -3.21
CA LYS A 153 6.36 3.89 -3.33
C LYS A 153 6.92 5.29 -3.56
N GLN A 154 6.33 6.05 -4.48
CA GLN A 154 6.84 7.36 -4.89
C GLN A 154 6.35 8.50 -3.99
N ASP A 155 5.05 8.57 -3.72
CA ASP A 155 4.40 9.71 -3.05
C ASP A 155 4.27 9.53 -1.53
N CYS A 156 4.27 8.27 -1.07
CA CYS A 156 4.06 7.92 0.33
C CYS A 156 5.28 7.25 0.97
N ARG A 157 6.45 7.27 0.30
CA ARG A 157 7.75 6.81 0.80
C ARG A 157 7.84 5.33 1.15
N LEU A 158 6.95 4.48 0.65
CA LEU A 158 6.99 3.03 0.91
C LEU A 158 8.32 2.37 0.49
N ASN A 159 9.09 2.98 -0.42
CA ASN A 159 10.40 2.49 -0.84
C ASN A 159 11.47 2.46 0.26
N ARG A 160 11.32 3.23 1.34
CA ARG A 160 12.34 3.29 2.40
C ARG A 160 11.70 3.49 3.76
N CYS A 161 11.82 2.48 4.62
CA CYS A 161 11.48 2.58 6.03
C CYS A 161 12.59 3.31 6.79
N TYR A 162 12.21 4.27 7.63
CA TYR A 162 13.12 4.97 8.55
C TYR A 162 12.90 4.56 10.01
N LEU A 163 11.89 3.73 10.26
CA LEU A 163 11.60 3.18 11.58
C LEU A 163 12.41 1.90 11.80
N THR A 164 12.69 1.60 13.07
CA THR A 164 13.57 0.48 13.44
C THR A 164 12.75 -0.77 13.77
N GLY A 165 13.23 -1.93 13.34
CA GLY A 165 12.65 -3.22 13.70
C GLY A 165 11.35 -3.55 12.95
N ALA A 166 10.91 -4.80 13.12
CA ALA A 166 9.69 -5.33 12.48
C ALA A 166 8.43 -4.54 12.86
N GLN A 167 8.34 -4.03 14.09
CA GLN A 167 7.25 -3.15 14.51
C GLN A 167 7.29 -1.81 13.77
N GLY A 168 8.49 -1.24 13.57
CA GLY A 168 8.70 -0.05 12.77
C GLY A 168 8.24 -0.24 11.32
N ASP A 169 8.59 -1.38 10.71
CA ASP A 169 8.14 -1.72 9.35
C ASP A 169 6.61 -1.83 9.25
N ALA A 170 5.97 -2.46 10.25
CA ALA A 170 4.51 -2.56 10.30
C ALA A 170 3.82 -1.19 10.39
N LEU A 171 4.31 -0.32 11.29
CA LEU A 171 3.79 1.04 11.45
C LEU A 171 4.05 1.90 10.21
N HIS A 172 5.22 1.77 9.59
CA HIS A 172 5.58 2.52 8.39
C HIS A 172 4.61 2.24 7.25
N VAL A 173 4.33 0.96 6.99
CA VAL A 173 3.37 0.53 5.95
C VAL A 173 1.98 1.10 6.18
N LEU A 174 1.48 1.04 7.42
CA LEU A 174 0.19 1.62 7.80
C LEU A 174 0.19 3.15 7.57
N GLY A 175 1.28 3.83 7.96
CA GLY A 175 1.45 5.27 7.74
C GLY A 175 1.46 5.65 6.26
N CYS A 176 2.17 4.88 5.40
CA CYS A 176 2.16 5.07 3.95
C CYS A 176 0.73 4.94 3.38
N ALA A 177 0.00 3.90 3.80
CA ALA A 177 -1.37 3.65 3.37
C ALA A 177 -2.34 4.75 3.82
N ALA A 178 -2.24 5.19 5.07
CA ALA A 178 -3.01 6.32 5.59
C ALA A 178 -2.70 7.60 4.80
N GLY A 179 -1.43 7.89 4.54
CA GLY A 179 -1.00 9.04 3.75
C GLY A 179 -1.59 9.04 2.33
N TYR A 180 -1.65 7.88 1.68
CA TYR A 180 -2.31 7.74 0.37
C TYR A 180 -3.80 8.07 0.43
N ASN A 181 -4.53 7.50 1.40
CA ASN A 181 -5.96 7.74 1.58
C ASN A 181 -6.25 9.21 1.95
N LEU A 182 -5.42 9.84 2.78
CA LEU A 182 -5.55 11.25 3.13
C LEU A 182 -5.33 12.15 1.91
N ARG A 183 -4.32 11.88 1.06
CA ARG A 183 -4.13 12.61 -0.20
C ARG A 183 -5.35 12.47 -1.13
N TRP A 184 -5.95 11.28 -1.18
CA TRP A 184 -7.19 11.05 -1.92
C TRP A 184 -8.34 11.91 -1.39
N LEU A 185 -8.53 11.98 -0.07
CA LEU A 185 -9.56 12.81 0.57
C LEU A 185 -9.30 14.31 0.34
N LEU A 186 -8.06 14.76 0.46
CA LEU A 186 -7.68 16.16 0.24
C LEU A 186 -7.98 16.64 -1.18
N ARG A 187 -7.85 15.77 -2.20
CA ARG A 187 -8.25 16.09 -3.58
C ARG A 187 -9.75 16.37 -3.68
N TRP A 188 -10.59 15.60 -2.99
CA TRP A 188 -12.04 15.83 -2.93
C TRP A 188 -12.39 17.11 -2.20
N ILE A 189 -11.72 17.40 -1.09
CA ILE A 189 -11.91 18.65 -0.35
C ILE A 189 -11.51 19.85 -1.23
N ALA A 190 -10.37 19.79 -1.92
CA ALA A 190 -9.93 20.84 -2.83
C ALA A 190 -10.93 21.06 -3.98
N PHE A 191 -11.44 19.97 -4.57
CA PHE A 191 -12.48 20.04 -5.60
C PHE A 191 -13.76 20.70 -5.09
N LEU A 192 -14.25 20.29 -3.91
CA LEU A 192 -15.44 20.86 -3.29
C LEU A 192 -15.26 22.37 -3.03
N ARG A 193 -14.09 22.78 -2.53
CA ARG A 193 -13.78 24.20 -2.30
C ARG A 193 -13.80 25.00 -3.60
N ALA A 194 -13.20 24.49 -4.67
CA ALA A 194 -13.20 25.14 -5.98
C ALA A 194 -14.63 25.25 -6.56
N TRP A 195 -15.43 24.20 -6.41
CA TRP A 195 -16.83 24.18 -6.84
C TRP A 195 -17.70 25.20 -6.08
N LEU A 196 -17.57 25.28 -4.76
CA LEU A 196 -18.27 26.27 -3.93
C LEU A 196 -17.87 27.72 -4.30
N GLN A 197 -16.60 27.96 -4.61
CA GLN A 197 -16.14 29.27 -5.08
C GLN A 197 -16.76 29.64 -6.43
N ALA A 198 -16.78 28.71 -7.39
CA ALA A 198 -17.39 28.95 -8.71
C ALA A 198 -18.89 29.28 -8.62
N MET A 199 -19.62 28.56 -7.75
CA MET A 199 -21.04 28.84 -7.51
C MET A 199 -21.29 30.23 -6.94
N ARG A 200 -20.46 30.67 -5.98
CA ARG A 200 -20.55 32.03 -5.41
C ARG A 200 -20.33 33.10 -6.48
N VAL A 201 -19.33 32.94 -7.35
CA VAL A 201 -19.06 33.87 -8.45
C VAL A 201 -20.23 33.94 -9.44
N GLN A 202 -20.85 32.81 -9.79
CA GLN A 202 -22.03 32.80 -10.67
C GLN A 202 -23.23 33.52 -10.06
N SER A 203 -23.50 33.31 -8.76
CA SER A 203 -24.61 33.99 -8.08
C SER A 203 -24.45 35.52 -8.01
N SER A 204 -23.21 36.04 -7.99
CA SER A 204 -22.94 37.48 -8.04
C SER A 204 -23.04 38.10 -9.44
N THR A 205 -23.03 37.30 -10.52
CA THR A 205 -22.98 37.80 -11.90
C THR A 205 -24.36 37.84 -12.57
N SER A 206 -25.36 37.12 -12.04
CA SER A 206 -26.71 37.07 -12.63
C SER A 206 -27.60 38.30 -12.39
N SER A 207 -27.10 39.38 -11.75
CA SER A 207 -27.90 40.57 -11.42
C SER A 207 -27.69 41.78 -12.36
N SER A 208 -26.87 41.70 -13.42
CA SER A 208 -26.54 42.86 -14.28
C SER A 208 -26.83 42.66 -15.77
N ALA A 209 -27.83 41.87 -16.14
CA ALA A 209 -28.41 41.92 -17.49
C ALA A 209 -29.56 42.94 -17.56
N VAL A 210 -29.22 44.23 -17.41
CA VAL A 210 -30.12 45.33 -17.74
C VAL A 210 -30.20 45.42 -19.26
N TRP A 211 -31.33 45.01 -19.84
CA TRP A 211 -31.64 45.24 -21.25
C TRP A 211 -31.81 46.75 -21.48
N PRO A 212 -31.11 47.37 -22.45
CA PRO A 212 -31.48 48.71 -22.90
C PRO A 212 -32.75 48.60 -23.74
N ARG A 213 -33.90 48.95 -23.13
CA ARG A 213 -35.07 49.41 -23.87
C ARG A 213 -34.70 50.77 -24.46
N THR A 214 -34.57 50.84 -25.78
CA THR A 214 -35.13 51.85 -26.71
C THR A 214 -34.22 52.07 -27.92
N MET A 215 -34.67 51.65 -29.10
CA MET A 215 -34.54 52.49 -30.28
C MET A 215 -35.87 52.41 -31.03
N ALA A 216 -36.65 53.48 -30.87
CA ALA A 216 -37.79 53.77 -31.69
C ALA A 216 -37.27 54.10 -33.10
N PHE A 217 -37.75 53.38 -34.10
CA PHE A 217 -37.82 53.88 -35.47
C PHE A 217 -39.31 53.83 -35.85
N ARG A 218 -39.93 55.01 -35.92
CA ARG A 218 -41.26 55.22 -36.48
C ARG A 218 -41.05 55.94 -37.81
N ALA A 219 -41.66 55.36 -38.85
CA ALA A 219 -41.95 55.86 -40.19
C ALA A 219 -40.76 56.28 -41.08
#